data_AF-A0A7J2S9J9-F1
#
_entry.id   AF-A0A7J2S9J9-F1
#
_cell.length_a   1.000
_cell.length_b   1.000
_cell.length_c   1.000
_cell.angle_alpha   90.00
_cell.angle_beta   90.00
_cell.angle_gamma   90.00
#
_symmetry.space_group_name_H-M   'P 1'
#
loop_
_entity.id
_entity.type
_entity.pdbx_description
1 polymer ?
#
loop_
_entity_poly.entity_id
_entity_poly.type
_entity_poly.pdbx_seq_one_letter_code
_entity_poly.pdbx_strand_id
1 'polypeptide(L)' 'MRARVIEERCVGCGACISVCPQRAIEMVGKKNIEKIEGKIDELIERISKIRREM' A
#
# COMPACT_ATOMS: atom_id res chain seq x y z
N MET A 1 -28.00 -11.09 1.00
CA MET A 1 -27.89 -9.81 1.74
C MET A 1 -26.74 -9.00 1.16
N ARG A 2 -26.94 -7.70 0.88
CA ARG A 2 -25.89 -6.82 0.35
C ARG A 2 -25.42 -5.87 1.45
N ALA A 3 -24.19 -6.03 1.91
CA ALA A 3 -23.55 -5.10 2.83
C ALA A 3 -22.87 -3.96 2.06
N ARG A 4 -22.68 -2.81 2.71
CA ARG A 4 -21.93 -1.67 2.16
C ARG A 4 -20.98 -1.12 3.24
N VAL A 5 -19.81 -0.64 2.82
CA VAL A 5 -18.88 0.09 3.67
C VAL A 5 -19.29 1.56 3.68
N ILE A 6 -19.30 2.18 4.86
CA ILE A 6 -19.46 3.63 5.03
C ILE A 6 -18.05 4.16 5.31
N GLU A 7 -17.40 4.69 4.28
CA GLU A 7 -15.97 5.06 4.31
C GLU A 7 -15.65 6.04 5.44
N GLU A 8 -16.55 6.98 5.73
CA GLU A 8 -16.37 7.99 6.78
C GLU A 8 -16.32 7.39 8.20
N ARG A 9 -16.79 6.15 8.36
CA ARG A 9 -16.77 5.40 9.64
C ARG A 9 -15.82 4.19 9.59
N CYS A 10 -15.25 3.90 8.43
CA CYS A 10 -14.37 2.76 8.25
C CYS A 10 -13.01 3.05 8.88
N VAL A 11 -12.61 2.26 9.87
CA VAL A 11 -11.28 2.36 10.49
C VAL A 11 -10.28 1.37 9.91
N GLY A 12 -10.68 0.60 8.90
CA GLY A 12 -9.80 -0.38 8.25
C GLY A 12 -9.45 -1.60 9.11
N CYS A 13 -10.29 -2.00 10.07
CA CYS A 13 -9.99 -3.12 10.97
C CYS A 13 -10.10 -4.52 10.33
N GLY A 14 -10.71 -4.64 9.15
CA GLY A 14 -10.83 -5.91 8.42
C GLY A 14 -11.87 -6.89 8.96
N ALA A 15 -12.65 -6.56 10.00
CA ALA A 15 -13.68 -7.45 10.54
C ALA A 15 -14.72 -7.88 9.50
N CYS A 16 -15.08 -7.00 8.56
CA CYS A 16 -16.00 -7.35 7.47
C CYS A 16 -15.41 -8.38 6.48
N ILE A 17 -14.09 -8.41 6.33
CA ILE A 17 -13.40 -9.36 5.44
C ILE A 17 -13.46 -10.77 6.04
N SER A 18 -13.19 -10.91 7.34
CA SER A 18 -13.15 -12.21 8.01
C SER A 18 -14.51 -12.91 8.09
N VAL A 19 -15.60 -12.14 8.22
CA VAL A 19 -16.95 -12.69 8.37
C VAL A 19 -17.67 -12.91 7.05
N CYS A 20 -17.17 -12.39 5.92
CA CYS A 20 -17.88 -12.48 4.65
C CYS A 20 -17.76 -13.89 4.06
N PRO A 21 -18.86 -14.69 4.01
CA PRO A 21 -18.80 -16.06 3.50
C PRO A 21 -18.51 -16.12 2.00
N GLN A 22 -18.80 -15.04 1.28
CA GLN A 22 -18.56 -14.92 -0.16
C GLN A 22 -17.19 -14.32 -0.48
N ARG A 23 -16.42 -13.91 0.53
CA ARG A 23 -15.11 -13.24 0.35
C ARG A 23 -15.19 -12.06 -0.62
N ALA A 24 -16.27 -11.29 -0.55
CA ALA A 24 -16.60 -10.24 -1.52
C ALA A 24 -15.87 -8.90 -1.29
N ILE A 25 -15.00 -8.80 -0.28
CA ILE A 25 -14.34 -7.56 0.14
C ILE A 25 -12.86 -7.88 0.35
N GLU A 26 -11.99 -6.99 -0.13
CA GLU A 26 -10.54 -7.05 0.08
C GLU A 26 -9.98 -5.73 0.61
N MET A 27 -8.86 -5.80 1.32
CA MET A 27 -8.10 -4.61 1.73
C MET A 27 -7.11 -4.23 0.64
N VAL A 28 -7.32 -3.07 0.01
CA VAL A 28 -6.36 -2.49 -0.93
C VAL A 28 -5.48 -1.48 -0.19
N GLY A 29 -4.23 -1.86 0.08
CA GLY A 29 -3.24 -0.92 0.56
C GLY A 29 -2.96 0.15 -0.50
N LYS A 30 -2.79 1.42 -0.10
CA LYS A 30 -2.27 2.44 -1.02
C LYS A 30 -0.84 2.05 -1.41
N LYS A 31 -0.67 1.51 -2.63
CA LYS A 31 0.65 1.34 -3.21
C LYS A 31 1.22 2.73 -3.47
N ASN A 32 2.12 3.18 -2.61
CA ASN A 32 2.82 4.46 -2.79
C ASN A 32 3.95 4.29 -3.83
N ILE A 33 3.61 3.88 -5.05
CA ILE A 33 4.59 3.60 -6.12
C ILE A 33 5.45 4.84 -6.37
N GLU A 34 4.81 6.02 -6.44
CA GLU A 34 5.50 7.32 -6.58
C GLU A 34 6.54 7.57 -5.47
N LYS A 35 6.26 7.16 -4.22
CA LYS A 35 7.22 7.30 -3.11
C LYS A 35 8.33 6.26 -3.14
N ILE A 36 8.09 5.12 -3.79
CA ILE A 36 9.09 4.07 -3.97
C ILE A 36 10.06 4.50 -5.08
N GLU A 37 9.55 5.01 -6.20
CA GLU A 37 10.35 5.52 -7.33
C GLU A 37 11.32 6.62 -6.86
N GLY A 38 10.84 7.64 -6.15
CA GLY A 38 11.72 8.71 -5.64
C GLY A 38 12.82 8.22 -4.68
N LYS A 39 12.56 7.16 -3.89
CA LYS A 39 13.59 6.54 -3.03
C LYS A 39 14.59 5.71 -3.83
N ILE A 40 14.16 5.08 -4.91
CA ILE A 40 15.04 4.31 -5.80
C ILE A 40 16.00 5.25 -6.50
N ASP A 41 15.52 6.39 -7.02
CA ASP A 41 16.37 7.38 -7.68
C ASP A 41 17.45 7.92 -6.72
N GLU A 42 17.06 8.28 -5.51
CA GLU A 42 18.01 8.74 -4.46
C GLU A 42 19.05 7.66 -4.12
N LEU A 43 18.64 6.39 -4.01
CA LEU A 43 19.53 5.27 -3.76
C LEU A 43 20.51 5.04 -4.92
N ILE A 44 20.04 5.13 -6.17
CA ILE A 44 20.87 4.98 -7.37
C ILE A 44 21.93 6.08 -7.44
N GLU A 45 21.58 7.33 -7.13
CA GLU A 45 22.54 8.44 -7.09
C GLU A 45 23.60 8.22 -6.01
N ARG A 46 23.19 7.82 -4.81
CA ARG A 46 24.12 7.49 -3.71
C ARG A 46 25.07 6.37 -4.08
N ILE A 47 24.57 5.27 -4.65
CA ILE A 47 25.40 4.14 -5.11
C ILE A 47 26.35 4.58 -6.23
N SER A 48 25.87 5.40 -7.16
CA SER A 48 26.68 5.96 -8.26
C SER A 48 27.77 6.91 -7.77
N LYS A 49 27.56 7.59 -6.64
CA LYS A 49 28.57 8.41 -5.99
C LYS A 49 29.62 7.56 -5.28
N ILE A 50 29.19 6.57 -4.48
CA ILE A 50 30.08 5.61 -3.81
C ILE A 50 30.97 4.90 -4.83
N ARG A 51 30.42 4.47 -5.97
CA ARG A 51 31.17 3.80 -7.05
C ARG A 51 32.20 4.70 -7.73
N ARG A 52 32.03 6.03 -7.72
CA ARG A 52 32.99 6.99 -8.30
C ARG A 52 34.11 7.39 -7.34
N GLU A 53 33.91 7.18 -6.05
CA GLU A 53 34.86 7.51 -4.97
C GLU A 53 35.68 6.27 -4.51
N MET A 54 35.48 5.12 -5.17
CA MET A 54 36.18 3.84 -4.96
C MET A 54 36.99 3.48 -6.21
#